data_AF-A0A953K6Y6-F1
#
_entry.id   AF-A0A953K6Y6-F1
#
_cell.length_a   1.000
_cell.length_b   1.000
_cell.length_c   1.000
_cell.angle_alpha   90.00
_cell.angle_beta   90.00
_cell.angle_gamma   90.00
#
_symmetry.space_group_name_H-M   'P 1'
#
loop_
_entity.id
_entity.type
_entity.pdbx_description
1 polymer ?
#
loop_
_entity_poly.entity_id
_entity_poly.type
_entity_poly.pdbx_seq_one_letter_code
_entity_poly.pdbx_strand_id
1 'polypeptide(L)'
;GMCALLMEALDTWNDHLSAPLNEAKLHPGQREVARRIRQALDGSSRMRDRAEHLYRAAEHSSNGTFNDLVQEHYSIRCVPQVLGPILETVQQAETVLLRELHSVDDNPFTVPDEGVFHGGNFHGDQVSLEMDKLRLAIVKLSMLMERQLNFLLNDRLNQRFPPFLNVETPGLTLGMQGMQFTATSTTAENQALATSLYIHSIPNNHDNQDVVSMGTNAASATDRVLANTAKVMSIHAIALAQAVDLADCRNALSATGGRLYDRVRSVCPVIDSTSVPTVSIAAVENELFSPDASWRK
;
A
#
# COMPACT_ATOMS: atom_id res chain seq x y z
N GLY A 1 8.42 -4.55 -0.58
CA GLY A 1 7.73 -5.82 -0.25
C GLY A 1 6.75 -6.17 -1.34
N MET A 2 5.46 -5.95 -1.12
CA MET A 2 4.38 -6.38 -2.03
C MET A 2 4.56 -5.91 -3.49
N CYS A 3 4.88 -4.63 -3.74
CA CYS A 3 5.09 -4.15 -5.11
C CYS A 3 6.30 -4.78 -5.79
N ALA A 4 7.36 -5.12 -5.03
CA ALA A 4 8.52 -5.84 -5.58
C ALA A 4 8.12 -7.27 -5.95
N LEU A 5 7.42 -7.97 -5.04
CA LEU A 5 6.93 -9.33 -5.32
C LEU A 5 5.98 -9.37 -6.54
N LEU A 6 5.14 -8.35 -6.72
CA LEU A 6 4.30 -8.20 -7.92
C LEU A 6 5.15 -8.13 -9.18
N MET A 7 6.19 -7.30 -9.16
CA MET A 7 7.11 -7.11 -10.28
C MET A 7 7.84 -8.42 -10.63
N GLU A 8 8.22 -9.21 -9.63
CA GLU A 8 8.87 -10.50 -9.80
C GLU A 8 7.91 -11.58 -10.32
N ALA A 9 6.67 -11.61 -9.85
CA ALA A 9 5.65 -12.55 -10.33
C ALA A 9 5.28 -12.31 -11.81
N LEU A 10 5.43 -11.06 -12.28
CA LEU A 10 5.06 -10.62 -13.62
C LEU A 10 6.23 -10.52 -14.61
N ASP A 11 7.46 -10.71 -14.15
CA ASP A 11 8.69 -10.48 -14.95
C ASP A 11 8.77 -9.07 -15.55
N THR A 12 8.50 -8.03 -14.75
CA THR A 12 8.43 -6.66 -15.25
C THR A 12 9.79 -6.10 -15.69
N TRP A 13 9.76 -5.06 -16.52
CA TRP A 13 10.91 -4.23 -16.83
C TRP A 13 11.41 -3.50 -15.57
N ASN A 14 12.73 -3.35 -15.42
CA ASN A 14 13.31 -2.67 -14.26
C ASN A 14 13.57 -1.15 -14.44
N ASP A 15 13.52 -0.65 -15.68
CA ASP A 15 13.96 0.70 -16.05
C ASP A 15 13.10 1.82 -15.43
N HIS A 16 11.81 1.55 -15.18
CA HIS A 16 10.91 2.47 -14.48
C HIS A 16 11.31 2.73 -13.01
N LEU A 17 12.16 1.87 -12.45
CA LEU A 17 12.74 2.02 -11.13
C LEU A 17 14.14 2.65 -11.17
N SER A 18 14.71 2.89 -12.36
CA SER A 18 16.09 3.34 -12.51
C SER A 18 16.37 4.65 -11.76
N ALA A 19 17.63 4.80 -11.32
CA ALA A 19 18.08 6.03 -10.67
C ALA A 19 17.97 7.25 -11.61
N PRO A 20 18.44 7.22 -12.88
CA PRO A 20 18.32 8.37 -13.79
C PRO A 20 16.88 8.87 -13.96
N LEU A 21 15.90 7.97 -14.13
CA LEU A 21 14.49 8.36 -14.27
C LEU A 21 13.94 9.02 -13.00
N ASN A 22 14.22 8.42 -11.84
CA ASN A 22 13.62 8.87 -10.59
C ASN A 22 14.35 10.08 -9.99
N GLU A 23 15.63 10.27 -10.31
CA GLU A 23 16.40 11.46 -9.93
C GLU A 23 16.08 12.67 -10.81
N ALA A 24 15.54 12.47 -12.03
CA ALA A 24 15.07 13.55 -12.88
C ALA A 24 13.93 14.38 -12.26
N LYS A 25 13.21 13.83 -11.27
CA LYS A 25 12.24 14.56 -10.44
C LYS A 25 12.82 14.87 -9.06
N LEU A 26 12.54 16.06 -8.54
CA LEU A 26 13.12 16.56 -7.27
C LEU A 26 12.39 16.08 -6.01
N HIS A 27 11.42 15.15 -6.11
CA HIS A 27 10.64 14.67 -4.96
C HIS A 27 11.42 13.61 -4.16
N PRO A 28 11.77 13.86 -2.89
CA PRO A 28 12.56 12.92 -2.08
C PRO A 28 11.86 11.58 -1.88
N GLY A 29 10.55 11.57 -1.62
CA GLY A 29 9.79 10.35 -1.40
C GLY A 29 9.80 9.44 -2.62
N GLN A 30 9.64 10.00 -3.82
CA GLN A 30 9.72 9.22 -5.07
C GLN A 30 11.08 8.55 -5.23
N ARG A 31 12.17 9.31 -5.03
CA ARG A 31 13.55 8.79 -5.13
C ARG A 31 13.81 7.68 -4.12
N GLU A 32 13.36 7.88 -2.90
CA GLU A 32 13.54 6.93 -1.80
C GLU A 32 12.73 5.65 -2.04
N VAL A 33 11.48 5.74 -2.49
CA VAL A 33 10.69 4.56 -2.84
C VAL A 33 11.34 3.79 -3.98
N ALA A 34 11.75 4.46 -5.07
CA ALA A 34 12.42 3.80 -6.18
C ALA A 34 13.69 3.07 -5.70
N ARG A 35 14.50 3.72 -4.86
CA ARG A 35 15.70 3.13 -4.26
C ARG A 35 15.37 1.89 -3.42
N ARG A 36 14.37 1.96 -2.53
CA ARG A 36 13.95 0.82 -1.70
C ARG A 36 13.41 -0.34 -2.52
N ILE A 37 12.69 -0.08 -3.60
CA ILE A 37 12.19 -1.15 -4.48
C ILE A 37 13.35 -1.81 -5.23
N ARG A 38 14.30 -1.04 -5.77
CA ARG A 38 15.53 -1.62 -6.38
C ARG A 38 16.28 -2.52 -5.39
N GLN A 39 16.44 -2.08 -4.14
CA GLN A 39 17.05 -2.90 -3.09
C GLN A 39 16.24 -4.14 -2.74
N ALA A 40 14.90 -4.02 -2.72
CA ALA A 40 14.04 -5.16 -2.44
C ALA A 40 14.14 -6.24 -3.53
N LEU A 41 14.37 -5.83 -4.77
CA LEU A 41 14.52 -6.71 -5.95
C LEU A 41 15.95 -7.24 -6.13
N ASP A 42 16.90 -6.84 -5.29
CA ASP A 42 18.30 -7.27 -5.42
C ASP A 42 18.41 -8.80 -5.30
N GLY A 43 19.21 -9.40 -6.18
CA GLY A 43 19.33 -10.85 -6.34
C GLY A 43 18.16 -11.57 -7.01
N SER A 44 17.09 -10.87 -7.40
CA SER A 44 16.01 -11.47 -8.20
C SER A 44 16.47 -11.80 -9.61
N SER A 45 16.15 -12.99 -10.11
CA SER A 45 16.35 -13.35 -11.53
C SER A 45 15.10 -13.18 -12.39
N ARG A 46 14.05 -12.56 -11.85
CA ARG A 46 12.77 -12.35 -12.54
C ARG A 46 12.68 -11.03 -13.31
N MET A 47 13.50 -10.05 -12.95
CA MET A 47 13.42 -8.72 -13.55
C MET A 47 13.98 -8.73 -14.97
N ARG A 48 13.29 -8.06 -15.90
CA ARG A 48 13.73 -7.94 -17.30
C ARG A 48 14.46 -6.62 -17.53
N ASP A 49 15.55 -6.67 -18.30
CA ASP A 49 16.19 -5.48 -18.86
C ASP A 49 15.59 -5.18 -20.23
N ARG A 50 14.94 -4.01 -20.36
CA ARG A 50 14.27 -3.62 -21.61
C ARG A 50 15.25 -3.40 -22.75
N ALA A 51 16.43 -2.83 -22.46
CA ALA A 51 17.42 -2.55 -23.48
C ALA A 51 18.00 -3.85 -24.04
N GLU A 52 18.27 -4.83 -23.18
CA GLU A 52 18.72 -6.15 -23.62
C GLU A 52 17.63 -6.88 -24.42
N HIS A 53 16.39 -6.85 -23.95
CA HIS A 53 15.32 -7.67 -24.52
C HIS A 53 14.70 -7.08 -25.80
N LEU A 54 14.40 -5.78 -25.85
CA LEU A 54 13.76 -5.16 -27.02
C LEU A 54 14.76 -4.81 -28.14
N TYR A 55 15.97 -4.31 -27.81
CA TYR A 55 16.91 -3.90 -28.85
C TYR A 55 17.59 -5.09 -29.54
N ARG A 56 17.80 -6.23 -28.86
CA ARG A 56 18.29 -7.47 -29.51
C ARG A 56 17.19 -8.28 -30.20
N ALA A 57 15.95 -8.24 -29.69
CA ALA A 57 14.81 -8.90 -30.35
C ALA A 57 14.33 -8.16 -31.61
N ALA A 58 14.51 -6.84 -31.69
CA ALA A 58 14.26 -6.05 -32.89
C ALA A 58 15.08 -6.54 -34.11
N GLU A 59 16.28 -7.10 -33.88
CA GLU A 59 17.11 -7.70 -34.93
C GLU A 59 16.56 -9.04 -35.45
N HIS A 60 15.63 -9.67 -34.72
CA HIS A 60 15.09 -11.01 -35.02
C HIS A 60 13.58 -11.04 -35.30
N SER A 61 12.89 -9.89 -35.27
CA SER A 61 11.46 -9.82 -35.60
C SER A 61 11.28 -9.71 -37.12
N SER A 62 10.92 -10.83 -37.76
CA SER A 62 10.66 -10.89 -39.20
C SER A 62 9.39 -10.15 -39.64
N ASN A 63 8.51 -9.79 -38.69
CA ASN A 63 7.16 -9.27 -38.97
C ASN A 63 6.88 -7.87 -38.39
N GLY A 64 7.87 -7.21 -37.76
CA GLY A 64 7.75 -5.83 -37.28
C GLY A 64 6.77 -5.61 -36.11
N THR A 65 6.22 -6.66 -35.51
CA THR A 65 5.32 -6.58 -34.35
C THR A 65 5.98 -7.16 -33.09
N PHE A 66 5.87 -6.42 -31.98
CA PHE A 66 6.28 -6.89 -30.65
C PHE A 66 5.08 -7.48 -29.91
N ASN A 67 5.23 -8.67 -29.35
CA ASN A 67 4.17 -9.34 -28.59
C ASN A 67 4.14 -8.90 -27.11
N ASP A 68 5.24 -8.35 -26.59
CA ASP A 68 5.30 -7.83 -25.22
C ASP A 68 4.71 -6.43 -25.09
N LEU A 69 4.08 -6.15 -23.94
CA LEU A 69 3.72 -4.79 -23.58
C LEU A 69 4.99 -3.92 -23.48
N VAL A 70 5.00 -2.82 -24.25
CA VAL A 70 6.12 -1.87 -24.28
C VAL A 70 6.37 -1.27 -22.89
N GLN A 71 5.30 -1.06 -22.11
CA GLN A 71 5.34 -0.54 -20.75
C GLN A 71 4.23 -1.15 -19.91
N GLU A 72 4.48 -1.34 -18.62
CA GLU A 72 3.49 -1.82 -17.68
C GLU A 72 2.40 -0.76 -17.41
N HIS A 73 1.27 -1.24 -16.89
CA HIS A 73 0.18 -0.41 -16.37
C HIS A 73 0.65 0.46 -15.19
N TYR A 74 -0.03 1.59 -14.96
CA TYR A 74 0.39 2.57 -13.95
C TYR A 74 0.42 2.01 -12.52
N SER A 75 -0.45 1.06 -12.19
CA SER A 75 -0.43 0.39 -10.88
C SER A 75 0.88 -0.36 -10.62
N ILE A 76 1.67 -0.66 -11.66
CA ILE A 76 2.97 -1.33 -11.57
C ILE A 76 4.10 -0.31 -11.81
N ARG A 77 4.00 0.44 -12.91
CA ARG A 77 5.07 1.33 -13.36
C ARG A 77 5.21 2.62 -12.55
N CYS A 78 4.10 3.18 -12.09
CA CYS A 78 4.07 4.48 -11.41
C CYS A 78 4.18 4.35 -9.88
N VAL A 79 4.60 3.19 -9.37
CA VAL A 79 4.68 2.92 -7.92
C VAL A 79 5.55 3.96 -7.18
N PRO A 80 6.76 4.35 -7.65
CA PRO A 80 7.52 5.40 -6.98
C PRO A 80 6.78 6.73 -6.88
N GLN A 81 6.05 7.12 -7.93
CA GLN A 81 5.34 8.38 -8.00
C GLN A 81 4.08 8.39 -7.13
N VAL A 82 3.44 7.22 -6.93
CA VAL A 82 2.26 7.09 -6.06
C VAL A 82 2.65 6.94 -4.59
N LEU A 83 3.64 6.10 -4.28
CA LEU A 83 4.05 5.85 -2.90
C LEU A 83 4.95 6.96 -2.34
N GLY A 84 5.63 7.74 -3.19
CA GLY A 84 6.48 8.85 -2.77
C GLY A 84 5.77 9.87 -1.86
N PRO A 85 4.69 10.53 -2.32
CA PRO A 85 3.94 11.47 -1.48
C PRO A 85 3.29 10.80 -0.25
N ILE A 86 2.96 9.51 -0.33
CA ILE A 86 2.43 8.75 0.82
C ILE A 86 3.51 8.61 1.90
N LEU A 87 4.73 8.22 1.51
CA LEU A 87 5.88 8.13 2.42
C LEU A 87 6.17 9.48 3.09
N GLU A 88 6.24 10.56 2.32
CA GLU A 88 6.50 11.90 2.85
C GLU A 88 5.37 12.35 3.80
N THR A 89 4.11 12.01 3.50
CA THR A 89 2.96 12.31 4.37
C THR A 89 3.05 11.57 5.70
N VAL A 90 3.41 10.27 5.69
CA VAL A 90 3.58 9.49 6.92
C VAL A 90 4.70 10.06 7.79
N GLN A 91 5.84 10.42 7.20
CA GLN A 91 6.98 11.01 7.91
C GLN A 91 6.64 12.37 8.53
N GLN A 92 5.86 13.19 7.82
CA GLN A 92 5.41 14.48 8.33
C GLN A 92 4.42 14.30 9.49
N ALA A 93 3.45 13.40 9.36
CA ALA A 93 2.51 13.09 10.43
C ALA A 93 3.23 12.60 11.70
N GLU A 94 4.20 11.69 11.55
CA GLU A 94 5.06 11.23 12.66
C GLU A 94 5.79 12.40 13.34
N THR A 95 6.39 13.29 12.54
CA THR A 95 7.12 14.46 13.07
C THR A 95 6.21 15.38 13.89
N VAL A 96 4.99 15.64 13.43
CA VAL A 96 4.03 16.50 14.14
C VAL A 96 3.50 15.82 15.39
N LEU A 97 3.11 14.54 15.29
CA LEU A 97 2.60 13.79 16.44
C LEU A 97 3.65 13.61 17.54
N LEU A 98 4.92 13.42 17.20
CA LEU A 98 5.99 13.34 18.19
C LEU A 98 6.27 14.69 18.87
N ARG A 99 5.96 15.82 18.23
CA ARG A 99 6.02 17.13 18.88
C ARG A 99 4.88 17.30 19.87
N GLU A 100 3.65 16.96 19.46
CA GLU A 100 2.47 16.99 20.31
C GLU A 100 2.64 16.07 21.54
N LEU A 101 3.13 14.85 21.33
CA LEU A 101 3.36 13.90 22.43
C LEU A 101 4.34 14.44 23.49
N HIS A 102 5.24 15.35 23.11
CA HIS A 102 6.24 15.93 23.98
C HIS A 102 5.92 17.40 24.37
N SER A 103 4.72 17.90 24.07
CA SER A 103 4.26 19.23 24.52
C SER A 103 3.45 19.15 25.81
N VAL A 104 3.07 20.32 26.32
CA VAL A 104 2.15 20.47 27.46
C VAL A 104 0.82 20.98 26.91
N ASP A 105 -0.07 20.04 26.61
CA ASP A 105 -1.37 20.29 25.97
C ASP A 105 -2.46 20.61 27.02
N ASP A 106 -2.16 21.55 27.93
CA ASP A 106 -3.00 21.87 29.09
C ASP A 106 -3.26 23.38 29.21
N ASN A 107 -4.27 23.72 29.99
CA ASN A 107 -4.60 25.09 30.35
C ASN A 107 -5.34 25.16 31.70
N PRO A 108 -4.90 25.99 32.67
CA PRO A 108 -3.80 26.96 32.56
C PRO A 108 -2.42 26.29 32.68
N PHE A 109 -1.40 26.92 32.08
CA PHE A 109 -0.02 26.47 32.17
C PHE A 109 0.72 27.24 33.27
N THR A 110 1.37 26.53 34.19
CA THR A 110 2.09 27.16 35.31
C THR A 110 3.59 26.99 35.11
N VAL A 111 4.33 28.11 35.18
CA VAL A 111 5.79 28.11 35.19
C VAL A 111 6.25 28.56 36.58
N PRO A 112 7.03 27.74 37.30
CA PRO A 112 7.58 28.13 38.60
C PRO A 112 8.28 29.49 38.52
N ASP A 113 8.05 30.35 39.51
CA ASP A 113 8.63 31.68 39.65
C ASP A 113 8.26 32.72 38.55
N GLU A 114 7.62 32.31 37.45
CA GLU A 114 7.15 33.21 36.38
C GLU A 114 5.63 33.48 36.43
N GLY A 115 4.83 32.49 36.85
CA GLY A 115 3.39 32.65 37.10
C GLY A 115 2.48 31.65 36.35
N VAL A 116 1.21 32.04 36.22
CA VAL A 116 0.15 31.22 35.62
C VAL A 116 -0.32 31.86 34.31
N PHE A 117 -0.23 31.11 33.22
CA PHE A 117 -0.59 31.54 31.87
C PHE A 117 -1.89 30.89 31.41
N HIS A 118 -2.78 31.68 30.81
CA HIS A 118 -4.03 31.21 30.22
C HIS A 118 -3.92 31.26 28.69
N GLY A 119 -4.24 30.16 28.02
CA GLY A 119 -4.11 30.00 26.58
C GLY A 119 -4.92 28.82 26.04
N GLY A 120 -4.52 28.32 24.87
CA GLY A 120 -5.27 27.31 24.12
C GLY A 120 -4.43 26.10 23.73
N ASN A 121 -3.41 25.72 24.51
CA ASN A 121 -2.53 24.58 24.17
C ASN A 121 -3.28 23.24 24.05
N PHE A 122 -4.49 23.13 24.62
CA PHE A 122 -5.38 21.98 24.43
C PHE A 122 -5.97 21.86 23.01
N HIS A 123 -5.81 22.87 22.14
CA HIS A 123 -6.44 22.90 20.83
C HIS A 123 -5.67 22.05 19.81
N GLY A 124 -6.11 20.81 19.59
CA GLY A 124 -5.44 19.81 18.73
C GLY A 124 -5.56 20.02 17.22
N ASP A 125 -5.39 21.25 16.71
CA ASP A 125 -5.53 21.56 15.27
C ASP A 125 -4.44 20.90 14.43
N GLN A 126 -3.22 20.85 14.99
CA GLN A 126 -2.07 20.20 14.37
C GLN A 126 -2.33 18.71 14.13
N VAL A 127 -2.82 18.02 15.17
CA VAL A 127 -3.19 16.60 15.08
C VAL A 127 -4.30 16.39 14.07
N SER A 128 -5.35 17.23 14.10
CA SER A 128 -6.49 17.09 13.19
C SER A 128 -6.08 17.18 11.72
N LEU A 129 -5.31 18.21 11.37
CA LEU A 129 -4.86 18.42 10.00
C LEU A 129 -3.96 17.28 9.51
N GLU A 130 -3.04 16.78 10.34
CA GLU A 130 -2.15 15.69 9.96
C GLU A 130 -2.89 14.35 9.86
N MET A 131 -3.88 14.08 10.70
CA MET A 131 -4.73 12.89 10.58
C MET A 131 -5.53 12.90 9.28
N ASP A 132 -6.08 14.04 8.86
CA ASP A 132 -6.74 14.16 7.57
C ASP A 132 -5.80 13.92 6.38
N LYS A 133 -4.60 14.53 6.39
CA LYS A 133 -3.58 14.30 5.35
C LYS A 133 -3.18 12.82 5.29
N LEU A 134 -2.90 12.21 6.45
CA LEU A 134 -2.55 10.80 6.56
C LEU A 134 -3.67 9.91 6.04
N ARG A 135 -4.93 10.18 6.44
CA ARG A 135 -6.10 9.43 5.97
C ARG A 135 -6.17 9.44 4.44
N LEU A 136 -6.07 10.61 3.81
CA LEU A 136 -6.08 10.73 2.34
C LEU A 136 -4.95 9.93 1.67
N ALA A 137 -3.73 9.98 2.23
CA ALA A 137 -2.60 9.24 1.71
C ALA A 137 -2.80 7.72 1.81
N ILE A 138 -3.36 7.22 2.92
CA ILE A 138 -3.65 5.80 3.12
C ILE A 138 -4.83 5.32 2.27
N VAL A 139 -5.85 6.15 2.04
CA VAL A 139 -6.90 5.85 1.04
C VAL A 139 -6.24 5.61 -0.33
N LYS A 140 -5.31 6.49 -0.74
CA LYS A 140 -4.58 6.33 -2.01
C LYS A 140 -3.75 5.05 -2.06
N LEU A 141 -3.13 4.66 -0.95
CA LEU A 141 -2.42 3.38 -0.82
C LEU A 141 -3.38 2.20 -1.05
N SER A 142 -4.54 2.19 -0.39
CA SER A 142 -5.53 1.12 -0.55
C SER A 142 -6.01 0.99 -2.00
N MET A 143 -6.23 2.11 -2.69
CA MET A 143 -6.57 2.12 -4.11
C MET A 143 -5.45 1.52 -4.97
N LEU A 144 -4.18 1.83 -4.70
CA LEU A 144 -3.06 1.23 -5.45
C LEU A 144 -3.03 -0.29 -5.27
N MET A 145 -3.17 -0.77 -4.03
CA MET A 145 -3.17 -2.20 -3.71
C MET A 145 -4.34 -2.93 -4.35
N GLU A 146 -5.53 -2.34 -4.32
CA GLU A 146 -6.73 -2.91 -4.95
C GLU A 146 -6.62 -2.93 -6.49
N ARG A 147 -6.00 -1.91 -7.11
CA ARG A 147 -5.73 -1.91 -8.55
C ARG A 147 -4.66 -2.93 -8.96
N GLN A 148 -3.64 -3.16 -8.13
CA GLN A 148 -2.66 -4.23 -8.33
C GLN A 148 -3.32 -5.61 -8.21
N LEU A 149 -4.18 -5.81 -7.21
CA LEU A 149 -5.00 -7.01 -7.08
C LEU A 149 -5.86 -7.23 -8.34
N ASN A 150 -6.61 -6.22 -8.80
CA ASN A 150 -7.43 -6.34 -10.00
C ASN A 150 -6.62 -6.73 -11.24
N PHE A 151 -5.38 -6.23 -11.38
CA PHE A 151 -4.50 -6.64 -12.47
C PHE A 151 -4.20 -8.14 -12.41
N LEU A 152 -3.82 -8.66 -11.23
CA LEU A 152 -3.55 -10.09 -11.05
C LEU A 152 -4.77 -10.98 -11.30
N LEU A 153 -5.96 -10.54 -10.90
CA LEU A 153 -7.18 -11.35 -11.02
C LEU A 153 -7.83 -11.32 -12.42
N ASN A 154 -7.42 -10.38 -13.29
CA ASN A 154 -8.02 -10.21 -14.61
C ASN A 154 -7.08 -10.74 -15.70
N ASP A 155 -7.39 -11.94 -16.19
CA ASP A 155 -6.66 -12.65 -17.24
C ASP A 155 -6.51 -11.84 -18.54
N ARG A 156 -7.48 -11.01 -18.88
CA ARG A 156 -7.41 -10.12 -20.05
C ARG A 156 -6.38 -8.99 -19.88
N LEU A 157 -6.08 -8.61 -18.65
CA LEU A 157 -5.08 -7.58 -18.34
C LEU A 157 -3.69 -8.17 -18.14
N ASN A 158 -3.57 -9.24 -17.33
CA ASN A 158 -2.28 -9.82 -17.01
C ASN A 158 -1.74 -10.75 -18.11
N GLN A 159 -2.61 -11.35 -18.93
CA GLN A 159 -2.27 -12.25 -20.04
C GLN A 159 -1.31 -13.39 -19.66
N ARG A 160 -1.29 -13.78 -18.38
CA ARG A 160 -0.30 -14.70 -17.81
C ARG A 160 -0.93 -15.72 -16.88
N PHE A 161 -1.88 -15.29 -16.06
CA PHE A 161 -2.52 -16.10 -15.05
C PHE A 161 -3.97 -16.41 -15.42
N PRO A 162 -4.50 -17.57 -14.98
CA PRO A 162 -5.91 -17.88 -15.13
C PRO A 162 -6.78 -16.83 -14.43
N PRO A 163 -8.05 -16.66 -14.88
CA PRO A 163 -8.97 -15.70 -14.28
C PRO A 163 -9.09 -15.95 -12.77
N PHE A 164 -9.02 -14.87 -12.00
CA PHE A 164 -9.06 -14.87 -10.53
C PHE A 164 -7.98 -15.74 -9.85
N LEU A 165 -6.84 -15.95 -10.52
CA LEU A 165 -5.74 -16.81 -10.04
C LEU A 165 -6.21 -18.22 -9.65
N ASN A 166 -7.19 -18.74 -10.40
CA ASN A 166 -7.77 -20.05 -10.15
C ASN A 166 -6.78 -21.16 -10.48
N VAL A 167 -6.49 -22.03 -9.50
CA VAL A 167 -5.58 -23.19 -9.65
C VAL A 167 -6.30 -24.47 -10.06
N GLU A 168 -7.63 -24.44 -10.09
CA GLU A 168 -8.50 -25.55 -10.50
C GLU A 168 -9.22 -25.19 -11.81
N THR A 169 -10.36 -25.84 -12.10
CA THR A 169 -11.11 -25.64 -13.35
C THR A 169 -11.96 -24.36 -13.30
N PRO A 170 -11.64 -23.30 -14.09
CA PRO A 170 -12.42 -22.08 -14.10
C PRO A 170 -13.87 -22.32 -14.54
N GLY A 171 -14.82 -21.69 -13.83
CA GLY A 171 -16.25 -21.85 -14.06
C GLY A 171 -16.89 -22.93 -13.18
N LEU A 172 -16.15 -23.99 -12.82
CA LEU A 172 -16.56 -24.91 -11.74
C LEU A 172 -16.14 -24.36 -10.38
N THR A 173 -14.98 -23.72 -10.33
CA THR A 173 -14.47 -23.02 -9.14
C THR A 173 -14.23 -21.55 -9.47
N LEU A 174 -14.28 -20.70 -8.44
CA LEU A 174 -14.23 -19.24 -8.60
C LEU A 174 -12.86 -18.62 -8.24
N GLY A 175 -11.88 -19.45 -7.85
CA GLY A 175 -10.57 -18.98 -7.39
C GLY A 175 -10.71 -17.90 -6.31
N MET A 176 -10.01 -16.78 -6.51
CA MET A 176 -10.03 -15.65 -5.57
C MET A 176 -11.16 -14.62 -5.82
N GLN A 177 -12.14 -14.91 -6.68
CA GLN A 177 -13.17 -13.93 -7.08
C GLN A 177 -13.92 -13.33 -5.88
N GLY A 178 -14.30 -14.15 -4.90
CA GLY A 178 -14.99 -13.67 -3.70
C GLY A 178 -14.16 -12.69 -2.86
N MET A 179 -12.84 -12.90 -2.77
CA MET A 179 -11.93 -12.01 -2.04
C MET A 179 -11.82 -10.64 -2.71
N GLN A 180 -11.94 -10.59 -4.05
CA GLN A 180 -11.93 -9.33 -4.79
C GLN A 180 -13.09 -8.42 -4.36
N PHE A 181 -14.28 -8.98 -4.16
CA PHE A 181 -15.45 -8.20 -3.71
C PHE A 181 -15.18 -7.52 -2.38
N THR A 182 -14.57 -8.22 -1.43
CA THR A 182 -14.17 -7.65 -0.14
C THR A 182 -13.16 -6.52 -0.33
N ALA A 183 -12.09 -6.75 -1.10
CA ALA A 183 -11.08 -5.71 -1.34
C ALA A 183 -11.67 -4.45 -2.00
N THR A 184 -12.52 -4.62 -3.02
CA THR A 184 -13.17 -3.51 -3.72
C THR A 184 -14.15 -2.77 -2.80
N SER A 185 -15.01 -3.48 -2.06
CA SER A 185 -15.98 -2.88 -1.15
C SER A 185 -15.29 -2.12 0.00
N THR A 186 -14.25 -2.68 0.60
CA THR A 186 -13.47 -2.04 1.66
C THR A 186 -12.71 -0.80 1.14
N THR A 187 -12.20 -0.85 -0.09
CA THR A 187 -11.58 0.33 -0.74
C THR A 187 -12.61 1.43 -1.04
N ALA A 188 -13.86 1.07 -1.35
CA ALA A 188 -14.95 2.04 -1.51
C ALA A 188 -15.33 2.71 -0.18
N GLU A 189 -15.39 1.94 0.92
CA GLU A 189 -15.60 2.49 2.28
C GLU A 189 -14.50 3.51 2.63
N ASN A 190 -13.24 3.19 2.35
CA ASN A 190 -12.12 4.11 2.56
C ASN A 190 -12.27 5.43 1.79
N GLN A 191 -12.75 5.38 0.54
CA GLN A 191 -13.01 6.59 -0.24
C GLN A 191 -14.17 7.41 0.34
N ALA A 192 -15.21 6.78 0.87
CA ALA A 192 -16.30 7.49 1.55
C ALA A 192 -15.82 8.20 2.83
N LEU A 193 -14.84 7.62 3.53
CA LEU A 193 -14.21 8.20 4.73
C LEU A 193 -13.18 9.30 4.40
N ALA A 194 -12.92 9.60 3.13
CA ALA A 194 -11.92 10.57 2.70
C ALA A 194 -12.35 12.05 2.86
N THR A 195 -13.58 12.33 3.25
CA THR A 195 -14.03 13.70 3.55
C THR A 195 -13.21 14.26 4.72
N SER A 196 -12.69 15.48 4.56
CA SER A 196 -11.86 16.15 5.58
C SER A 196 -12.70 16.49 6.82
N LEU A 197 -12.29 16.00 7.99
CA LEU A 197 -12.93 16.32 9.27
C LEU A 197 -12.37 17.61 9.89
N TYR A 198 -11.14 17.99 9.50
CA TYR A 198 -10.47 19.23 9.89
C TYR A 198 -11.30 20.49 9.63
N ILE A 199 -12.09 20.50 8.55
CA ILE A 199 -12.89 21.67 8.15
C ILE A 199 -14.33 21.65 8.68
N HIS A 200 -14.70 20.66 9.50
CA HIS A 200 -16.08 20.47 10.00
C HIS A 200 -16.26 20.99 11.43
N SER A 201 -15.64 22.13 11.76
CA SER A 201 -15.86 22.84 13.02
C SER A 201 -17.31 23.33 13.11
N ILE A 202 -17.94 23.11 14.27
CA ILE A 202 -19.27 23.61 14.61
C ILE A 202 -19.19 24.28 15.99
N PRO A 203 -19.65 25.53 16.14
CA PRO A 203 -19.57 26.25 17.39
C PRO A 203 -20.39 25.54 18.48
N ASN A 204 -19.88 25.55 19.70
CA ASN A 204 -20.56 24.99 20.85
C ASN A 204 -20.26 25.80 22.12
N ASN A 205 -20.82 25.34 23.26
CA ASN A 205 -20.63 25.96 24.57
C ASN A 205 -20.98 27.46 24.57
N HIS A 206 -22.17 27.78 24.03
CA HIS A 206 -22.65 29.16 23.88
C HIS A 206 -21.63 30.07 23.16
N ASP A 207 -21.09 29.57 22.04
CA ASP A 207 -20.08 30.21 21.20
C ASP A 207 -18.73 30.48 21.88
N ASN A 208 -18.51 30.00 23.11
CA ASN A 208 -17.18 30.05 23.73
C ASN A 208 -16.19 29.11 23.03
N GLN A 209 -16.68 28.00 22.45
CA GLN A 209 -15.89 27.13 21.58
C GLN A 209 -16.41 27.29 20.15
N ASP A 210 -16.16 28.45 19.57
CA ASP A 210 -16.63 28.85 18.24
C ASP A 210 -15.86 28.17 17.10
N VAL A 211 -14.59 27.81 17.35
CA VAL A 211 -13.75 27.02 16.45
C VAL A 211 -13.14 25.84 17.21
N VAL A 212 -13.28 24.63 16.66
CA VAL A 212 -12.76 23.39 17.24
C VAL A 212 -12.03 22.56 16.17
N SER A 213 -11.03 21.78 16.59
CA SER A 213 -10.17 21.05 15.65
C SER A 213 -10.82 19.81 15.03
N MET A 214 -11.78 19.18 15.70
CA MET A 214 -12.27 17.83 15.36
C MET A 214 -11.17 16.74 15.37
N GLY A 215 -10.06 16.97 16.09
CA GLY A 215 -8.87 16.12 16.04
C GLY A 215 -9.10 14.65 16.41
N THR A 216 -9.87 14.36 17.46
CA THR A 216 -10.20 12.98 17.85
C THR A 216 -11.04 12.27 16.79
N ASN A 217 -11.97 12.98 16.14
CA ASN A 217 -12.76 12.43 15.03
C ASN A 217 -11.87 12.13 13.82
N ALA A 218 -10.95 13.05 13.48
CA ALA A 218 -9.97 12.85 12.42
C ALA A 218 -9.09 11.62 12.68
N ALA A 219 -8.58 11.46 13.90
CA ALA A 219 -7.78 10.30 14.31
C ALA A 219 -8.58 8.99 14.22
N SER A 220 -9.82 8.96 14.73
CA SER A 220 -10.67 7.76 14.69
C SER A 220 -11.02 7.32 13.26
N ALA A 221 -11.34 8.27 12.37
CA ALA A 221 -11.57 7.96 10.96
C ALA A 221 -10.30 7.45 10.26
N THR A 222 -9.13 7.97 10.65
CA THR A 222 -7.83 7.54 10.12
C THR A 222 -7.49 6.12 10.55
N ASP A 223 -7.73 5.78 11.81
CA ASP A 223 -7.56 4.41 12.34
C ASP A 223 -8.44 3.39 11.59
N ARG A 224 -9.71 3.74 11.33
CA ARG A 224 -10.60 2.90 10.53
C ARG A 224 -10.05 2.65 9.12
N VAL A 225 -9.55 3.69 8.46
CA VAL A 225 -8.95 3.59 7.12
C VAL A 225 -7.67 2.75 7.12
N LEU A 226 -6.85 2.85 8.17
CA LEU A 226 -5.66 2.01 8.35
C LEU A 226 -6.04 0.53 8.46
N ALA A 227 -7.00 0.19 9.33
CA ALA A 227 -7.49 -1.18 9.50
C ALA A 227 -8.07 -1.76 8.19
N ASN A 228 -8.91 -0.97 7.51
CA ASN A 228 -9.45 -1.34 6.20
C ASN A 228 -8.34 -1.56 5.15
N THR A 229 -7.31 -0.72 5.16
CA THR A 229 -6.18 -0.84 4.23
C THR A 229 -5.34 -2.08 4.51
N ALA A 230 -5.12 -2.45 5.77
CA ALA A 230 -4.45 -3.70 6.15
C ALA A 230 -5.19 -4.92 5.58
N LYS A 231 -6.53 -4.92 5.62
CA LYS A 231 -7.36 -5.97 5.02
C LYS A 231 -7.19 -6.07 3.50
N VAL A 232 -7.25 -4.94 2.80
CA VAL A 232 -7.02 -4.88 1.34
C VAL A 232 -5.63 -5.38 0.98
N MET A 233 -4.60 -4.96 1.73
CA MET A 233 -3.22 -5.40 1.54
C MET A 233 -3.03 -6.90 1.83
N SER A 234 -3.78 -7.46 2.79
CA SER A 234 -3.73 -8.89 3.10
C SER A 234 -4.30 -9.73 1.96
N ILE A 235 -5.42 -9.33 1.38
CA ILE A 235 -5.98 -9.96 0.18
C ILE A 235 -4.99 -9.88 -0.99
N HIS A 236 -4.38 -8.71 -1.19
CA HIS A 236 -3.35 -8.53 -2.21
C HIS A 236 -2.12 -9.44 -1.97
N ALA A 237 -1.68 -9.59 -0.72
CA ALA A 237 -0.57 -10.49 -0.36
C ALA A 237 -0.87 -11.96 -0.67
N ILE A 238 -2.11 -12.41 -0.39
CA ILE A 238 -2.57 -13.76 -0.75
C ILE A 238 -2.52 -13.94 -2.28
N ALA A 239 -2.99 -12.95 -3.04
CA ALA A 239 -2.98 -12.99 -4.50
C ALA A 239 -1.55 -13.01 -5.06
N LEU A 240 -0.63 -12.26 -4.47
CA LEU A 240 0.78 -12.29 -4.84
C LEU A 240 1.39 -13.67 -4.61
N ALA A 241 1.14 -14.28 -3.46
CA ALA A 241 1.65 -15.62 -3.19
C ALA A 241 1.06 -16.66 -4.16
N GLN A 242 -0.24 -16.54 -4.47
CA GLN A 242 -0.92 -17.40 -5.44
C GLN A 242 -0.33 -17.24 -6.85
N ALA A 243 -0.01 -16.01 -7.26
CA ALA A 243 0.63 -15.72 -8.54
C ALA A 243 2.05 -16.31 -8.61
N VAL A 244 2.80 -16.30 -7.51
CA VAL A 244 4.12 -16.96 -7.43
C VAL A 244 4.01 -18.47 -7.58
N ASP A 245 3.00 -19.10 -6.96
CA ASP A 245 2.77 -20.55 -7.10
C ASP A 245 2.40 -20.92 -8.54
N LEU A 246 1.49 -20.16 -9.16
CA LEU A 246 1.10 -20.36 -10.57
C LEU A 246 2.27 -20.13 -11.54
N ALA A 247 3.18 -19.22 -11.22
CA ALA A 247 4.39 -18.97 -11.99
C ALA A 247 5.53 -19.96 -11.69
N ASP A 248 5.39 -20.81 -10.66
CA ASP A 248 6.42 -21.69 -10.11
C ASP A 248 7.79 -21.01 -9.96
N CYS A 249 7.78 -19.77 -9.43
CA CYS A 249 8.96 -18.89 -9.49
C CYS A 249 9.59 -18.60 -8.13
N ARG A 250 9.17 -19.28 -7.05
CA ARG A 250 9.65 -19.04 -5.68
C ARG A 250 11.18 -19.08 -5.55
N ASN A 251 11.87 -19.98 -6.25
CA ASN A 251 13.34 -20.09 -6.18
C ASN A 251 14.09 -18.98 -6.94
N ALA A 252 13.39 -18.22 -7.76
CA ALA A 252 13.95 -17.12 -8.57
C ALA A 252 13.67 -15.73 -7.97
N LEU A 253 12.93 -15.67 -6.85
CA LEU A 253 12.64 -14.42 -6.14
C LEU A 253 13.88 -13.91 -5.40
N SER A 254 13.94 -12.59 -5.27
CA SER A 254 14.79 -11.88 -4.31
C SER A 254 14.54 -12.38 -2.88
N ALA A 255 15.51 -12.13 -1.99
CA ALA A 255 15.34 -12.46 -0.58
C ALA A 255 14.13 -11.73 0.06
N THR A 256 13.81 -10.51 -0.40
CA THR A 256 12.66 -9.76 0.12
C THR A 256 11.34 -10.34 -0.38
N GLY A 257 11.24 -10.66 -1.67
CA GLY A 257 10.06 -11.31 -2.25
C GLY A 257 9.82 -12.69 -1.65
N GLY A 258 10.86 -13.51 -1.56
CA GLY A 258 10.83 -14.85 -0.96
C GLY A 258 10.36 -14.83 0.49
N ARG A 259 10.90 -13.94 1.34
CA ARG A 259 10.44 -13.80 2.74
C ARG A 259 8.97 -13.41 2.85
N LEU A 260 8.47 -12.53 1.99
CA LEU A 260 7.06 -12.16 2.00
C LEU A 260 6.18 -13.34 1.59
N TYR A 261 6.55 -14.03 0.51
CA TYR A 261 5.86 -15.23 0.06
C TYR A 261 5.82 -16.30 1.17
N ASP A 262 6.97 -16.61 1.79
CA ASP A 262 7.08 -17.64 2.82
C ASP A 262 6.19 -17.33 4.02
N ARG A 263 6.12 -16.05 4.40
CA ARG A 263 5.30 -15.57 5.51
C ARG A 263 3.81 -15.66 5.22
N VAL A 264 3.38 -15.39 3.99
CA VAL A 264 1.99 -15.61 3.59
C VAL A 264 1.69 -17.11 3.61
N ARG A 265 2.58 -17.93 3.05
CA ARG A 265 2.39 -19.38 2.94
C ARG A 265 2.47 -20.12 4.29
N SER A 266 3.14 -19.56 5.30
CA SER A 266 3.17 -20.14 6.65
C SER A 266 1.82 -20.07 7.37
N VAL A 267 0.92 -19.17 6.97
CA VAL A 267 -0.40 -18.99 7.61
C VAL A 267 -1.58 -19.16 6.64
N CYS A 268 -1.31 -19.14 5.32
CA CYS A 268 -2.32 -19.28 4.28
C CYS A 268 -1.81 -20.22 3.19
N PRO A 269 -2.32 -21.47 3.14
CA PRO A 269 -2.11 -22.37 2.01
C PRO A 269 -2.58 -21.77 0.67
N VAL A 270 -2.26 -22.47 -0.43
CA VAL A 270 -2.78 -22.16 -1.76
C VAL A 270 -4.31 -22.10 -1.71
N ILE A 271 -4.90 -21.06 -2.31
CA ILE A 271 -6.36 -20.91 -2.34
C ILE A 271 -6.95 -21.84 -3.40
N ASP A 272 -7.86 -22.72 -2.96
CA ASP A 272 -8.58 -23.70 -3.77
C ASP A 272 -10.07 -23.75 -3.38
N SER A 273 -10.83 -24.69 -3.95
CA SER A 273 -12.26 -24.89 -3.67
C SER A 273 -12.61 -25.26 -2.22
N THR A 274 -11.63 -25.70 -1.40
CA THR A 274 -11.84 -26.06 0.01
C THR A 274 -11.53 -24.91 0.98
N SER A 275 -10.91 -23.85 0.46
CA SER A 275 -10.45 -22.72 1.25
C SER A 275 -11.62 -21.90 1.80
N VAL A 276 -11.46 -21.37 3.01
CA VAL A 276 -12.41 -20.45 3.64
C VAL A 276 -11.82 -19.03 3.62
N PRO A 277 -12.24 -18.15 2.68
CA PRO A 277 -11.55 -16.89 2.43
C PRO A 277 -11.39 -15.98 3.64
N THR A 278 -12.41 -15.91 4.51
CA THR A 278 -12.39 -15.06 5.72
C THR A 278 -11.31 -15.48 6.70
N VAL A 279 -11.07 -16.80 6.85
CA VAL A 279 -10.03 -17.35 7.74
C VAL A 279 -8.65 -17.02 7.18
N SER A 280 -8.45 -17.23 5.88
CA SER A 280 -7.18 -16.90 5.20
C SER A 280 -6.83 -15.42 5.29
N ILE A 281 -7.81 -14.53 5.05
CA ILE A 281 -7.61 -13.08 5.14
C ILE A 281 -7.21 -12.68 6.55
N ALA A 282 -7.94 -13.15 7.58
CA ALA A 282 -7.64 -12.82 8.96
C ALA A 282 -6.26 -13.33 9.42
N ALA A 283 -5.88 -14.55 8.99
CA ALA A 283 -4.57 -15.12 9.33
C ALA A 283 -3.42 -14.29 8.74
N VAL A 284 -3.53 -13.89 7.47
CA VAL A 284 -2.51 -13.04 6.81
C VAL A 284 -2.51 -11.62 7.37
N GLU A 285 -3.69 -11.05 7.69
CA GLU A 285 -3.80 -9.74 8.31
C GLU A 285 -3.07 -9.72 9.67
N ASN A 286 -3.29 -10.74 10.50
CA ASN A 286 -2.60 -10.88 11.78
C ASN A 286 -1.09 -11.05 11.61
N GLU A 287 -0.63 -11.89 10.68
CA GLU A 287 0.80 -12.13 10.47
C GLU A 287 1.55 -10.91 9.92
N LEU A 288 0.90 -10.11 9.07
CA LEU A 288 1.55 -8.98 8.40
C LEU A 288 1.38 -7.65 9.14
N PHE A 289 0.23 -7.42 9.79
CA PHE A 289 -0.15 -6.09 10.27
C PHE A 289 -0.43 -5.98 11.77
N SER A 290 -0.52 -7.10 12.50
CA SER A 290 -0.65 -7.05 13.96
C SER A 290 0.51 -6.27 14.60
N PRO A 291 0.28 -5.47 15.66
CA PRO A 291 1.36 -4.93 16.48
C PRO A 291 2.28 -6.03 17.02
N ASP A 292 1.73 -7.23 17.26
CA ASP A 292 2.45 -8.41 17.72
C ASP A 292 3.07 -9.27 16.62
N ALA A 293 2.99 -8.82 15.36
CA ALA A 293 3.49 -9.57 14.22
C ALA A 293 4.96 -9.98 14.43
N SER A 294 5.23 -11.25 14.14
CA SER A 294 6.48 -11.94 14.46
C SER A 294 7.74 -11.20 13.98
N TRP A 295 7.64 -10.47 12.87
CA TRP A 295 8.74 -9.77 12.22
C TRP A 295 8.98 -8.34 12.71
N ARG A 296 8.07 -7.80 13.54
CA ARG A 296 8.24 -6.48 14.17
C ARG A 296 9.05 -6.55 15.46
N LYS A 297 9.24 -7.76 16.01
CA LYS A 297 10.07 -8.07 17.19
C LYS A 297 11.48 -8.44 16.74
#